data_AF-A0A4Q3Y186-F1
#
_entry.id   AF-A0A4Q3Y186-F1
#
_cell.length_a   1.000
_cell.length_b   1.000
_cell.length_c   1.000
_cell.angle_alpha   90.00
_cell.angle_beta   90.00
_cell.angle_gamma   90.00
#
_symmetry.space_group_name_H-M   'P 1'
#
loop_
_entity.id
_entity.type
_entity.pdbx_description
1 polymer ?
#
loop_
_entity_poly.entity_id
_entity_poly.type
_entity_poly.pdbx_seq_one_letter_code
_entity_poly.pdbx_strand_id
1 'polypeptide(L)' 'MMYASYTFNPHDTDTDLAETVLAAHSGDALAAIRSVIADAAHLHGQLEIAAALLSRGAGRGWKPNFQRD' A
#
# COMPACT_ATOMS: atom_id res chain seq x y z
N MET A 1 13.84 11.07 -35.33
CA MET A 1 12.84 11.02 -34.26
C MET A 1 13.52 10.50 -33.01
N MET A 2 13.63 11.32 -31.97
CA MET A 2 14.43 11.07 -30.77
C MET A 2 13.45 10.87 -29.61
N TYR A 3 13.34 9.64 -29.09
CA TYR A 3 12.46 9.38 -27.95
C TYR A 3 13.20 9.83 -26.69
N ALA A 4 12.77 10.95 -26.12
CA ALA A 4 13.21 11.37 -24.80
C ALA A 4 12.92 10.21 -23.84
N SER A 5 13.98 9.66 -23.24
CA SER A 5 13.87 8.75 -22.11
C SER A 5 13.12 9.49 -21.02
N TYR A 6 11.84 9.15 -20.81
CA TYR A 6 11.12 9.57 -19.63
C TYR A 6 11.83 8.91 -18.45
N THR A 7 12.76 9.63 -17.84
CA THR A 7 13.29 9.28 -16.53
C THR A 7 12.10 9.40 -15.60
N PHE A 8 11.47 8.27 -15.29
CA PHE A 8 10.52 8.17 -14.19
C PHE A 8 11.28 8.64 -12.95
N ASN A 9 11.05 9.90 -12.60
CA ASN A 9 11.62 10.51 -11.42
C ASN A 9 10.59 10.26 -10.33
N PRO A 10 10.82 9.30 -9.41
CA PRO A 10 9.80 8.85 -8.46
C PRO A 10 9.39 9.93 -7.43
N HIS A 11 9.93 11.14 -7.54
CA HIS A 11 9.76 12.24 -6.58
C HIS A 11 8.86 13.37 -7.10
N ASP A 12 8.39 13.34 -8.35
CA ASP A 12 7.49 14.36 -8.89
C ASP A 12 6.03 13.89 -8.82
N THR A 13 5.44 14.05 -7.64
CA THR A 13 4.03 14.41 -7.34
C THR A 13 3.54 13.72 -6.07
N ASP A 14 2.88 14.51 -5.22
CA ASP A 14 2.34 14.17 -3.90
C ASP A 14 3.42 14.13 -2.80
N THR A 15 3.12 14.71 -1.63
CA THR A 15 4.02 14.82 -0.48
C THR A 15 4.81 13.53 -0.27
N ASP A 16 6.14 13.59 -0.11
CA ASP A 16 6.97 12.38 0.04
C ASP A 16 6.37 11.50 1.15
N LEU A 17 5.66 10.45 0.73
CA LEU A 17 4.92 9.58 1.61
C LEU A 17 5.90 8.84 2.51
N ALA A 18 7.13 8.61 2.04
CA ALA A 18 8.19 8.04 2.86
C ALA A 18 8.61 9.03 3.95
N GLU A 19 8.76 10.32 3.65
CA GLU A 19 9.02 11.34 4.68
C GLU A 19 7.87 11.46 5.68
N THR A 20 6.62 11.38 5.22
CA THR A 20 5.43 11.45 6.09
C THR A 20 5.34 10.25 7.03
N VAL A 21 5.55 9.04 6.52
CA VAL A 21 5.59 7.82 7.34
C VAL A 21 6.78 7.88 8.29
N LEU A 22 7.95 8.33 7.83
CA LEU A 22 9.14 8.47 8.69
C LEU A 22 8.90 9.48 9.82
N ALA A 23 8.24 10.61 9.53
CA ALA A 23 7.85 11.61 10.52
C ALA A 23 6.85 11.04 11.54
N ALA A 24 5.87 10.23 11.10
CA ALA A 24 4.92 9.55 11.99
C ALA A 24 5.62 8.56 12.95
N HIS A 25 6.75 7.98 12.53
CA HIS A 25 7.57 7.09 13.35
C HIS A 25 8.75 7.79 14.06
N SER A 26 8.69 9.11 14.26
CA SER A 26 9.71 9.88 14.98
C SER A 26 11.15 9.70 14.43
N GLY A 27 11.28 9.42 13.13
CA GLY A 27 12.58 9.19 12.48
C GLY A 27 13.11 7.76 12.57
N ASP A 28 12.38 6.82 13.17
CA ASP A 28 12.74 5.40 13.12
C ASP A 28 12.34 4.79 11.76
N ALA A 29 13.31 4.79 10.85
CA ALA A 29 13.13 4.24 9.50
C ALA A 29 12.81 2.74 9.49
N LEU A 30 13.32 1.97 10.45
CA LEU A 30 13.04 0.54 10.54
C LEU A 30 11.61 0.30 11.03
N ALA A 31 11.13 1.09 12.00
CA ALA A 31 9.74 1.03 12.44
C ALA A 31 8.76 1.42 11.32
N ALA A 32 9.07 2.49 10.58
CA ALA A 32 8.31 2.92 9.41
C ALA A 32 8.20 1.83 8.35
N ILE A 33 9.32 1.25 7.93
CA ILE A 33 9.35 0.18 6.93
C ILE A 33 8.58 -1.05 7.42
N ARG A 34 8.75 -1.44 8.69
CA ARG A 34 8.02 -2.58 9.28
C ARG A 34 6.52 -2.33 9.28
N SER A 35 6.07 -1.11 9.59
CA SER A 35 4.65 -0.74 9.54
C SER A 35 4.10 -0.92 8.13
N VAL A 36 4.75 -0.32 7.13
CA VAL A 36 4.31 -0.38 5.73
C VAL A 36 4.32 -1.81 5.17
N ILE A 37 5.37 -2.59 5.45
CA ILE A 37 5.44 -4.01 5.05
C ILE A 37 4.27 -4.78 5.64
N ALA A 38 4.01 -4.53 6.92
CA ALA A 38 2.93 -5.18 7.57
C ALA A 38 1.61 -4.73 6.89
N ASP A 39 1.37 -3.44 6.63
CA ASP A 39 0.11 -2.96 6.05
C ASP A 39 -0.15 -3.57 4.67
N ALA A 40 0.91 -3.71 3.87
CA ALA A 40 0.87 -4.44 2.61
C ALA A 40 0.46 -5.92 2.79
N ALA A 41 1.01 -6.60 3.80
CA ALA A 41 0.63 -7.99 4.10
C ALA A 41 -0.86 -8.12 4.50
N HIS A 42 -1.40 -7.14 5.24
CA HIS A 42 -2.82 -7.10 5.58
C HIS A 42 -3.72 -6.88 4.37
N LEU A 43 -3.32 -5.97 3.48
CA LEU A 43 -4.04 -5.75 2.22
C LEU A 43 -4.02 -7.00 1.35
N HIS A 44 -2.89 -7.71 1.27
CA HIS A 44 -2.79 -8.99 0.57
C HIS A 44 -3.75 -10.03 1.17
N GLY A 45 -3.78 -10.20 2.49
CA GLY A 45 -4.73 -11.13 3.12
C GLY A 45 -6.19 -10.81 2.82
N GLN A 46 -6.54 -9.52 2.73
CA GLN A 46 -7.90 -9.12 2.33
C GLN A 46 -8.20 -9.36 0.86
N LEU A 47 -7.21 -9.19 -0.02
CA LEU A 47 -7.35 -9.53 -1.44
C LEU A 47 -7.54 -11.03 -1.62
N GLU A 48 -6.86 -11.87 -0.84
CA GLU A 48 -7.07 -13.31 -0.84
C GLU A 48 -8.49 -13.69 -0.40
N ILE A 49 -9.00 -13.07 0.67
CA ILE A 49 -10.37 -13.25 1.13
C ILE A 49 -11.37 -12.81 0.04
N ALA A 50 -11.13 -11.64 -0.56
CA ALA A 50 -11.96 -11.13 -1.65
C ALA A 50 -11.96 -12.10 -2.84
N ALA A 51 -10.79 -12.59 -3.26
CA ALA A 51 -10.66 -13.56 -4.34
C ALA A 51 -11.43 -14.86 -4.04
N ALA A 52 -11.33 -15.38 -2.81
CA ALA A 52 -12.06 -16.56 -2.38
C ALA A 52 -13.59 -16.36 -2.37
N LEU A 53 -14.06 -15.20 -1.89
CA LEU A 53 -15.49 -14.86 -1.85
C LEU A 53 -16.06 -14.62 -3.25
N LEU A 54 -15.34 -13.89 -4.11
CA LEU A 54 -15.74 -13.62 -5.49
C LEU A 54 -15.77 -14.90 -6.33
N SER A 55 -14.79 -15.79 -6.16
CA SER A 55 -14.76 -17.09 -6.84
C SER A 55 -15.99 -17.96 -6.55
N ARG A 56 -16.54 -17.86 -5.34
CA ARG A 56 -17.71 -18.63 -4.89
C ARG A 56 -19.03 -17.88 -5.02
N GLY A 57 -19.03 -16.65 -5.54
CA GLY A 57 -20.22 -15.79 -5.60
C GLY A 57 -20.76 -15.37 -4.21
N ALA A 58 -19.98 -15.56 -3.15
CA ALA A 58 -20.37 -15.35 -1.76
C ALA A 58 -20.01 -13.96 -1.22
N GLY A 59 -19.58 -13.03 -2.07
CA GLY A 59 -19.14 -11.68 -1.67
C GLY A 59 -20.26 -10.70 -1.28
N ARG A 60 -21.53 -11.14 -1.19
CA ARG A 60 -22.65 -10.22 -0.94
C ARG A 60 -22.60 -9.71 0.51
N GLY A 61 -22.30 -8.42 0.67
CA GLY A 61 -22.29 -7.74 1.98
C GLY A 61 -20.92 -7.73 2.69
N TRP A 62 -19.90 -8.36 2.13
CA TRP A 62 -18.55 -8.27 2.67
C TRP A 62 -17.83 -7.02 2.15
N LYS A 63 -17.14 -6.30 3.03
CA LYS A 63 -16.35 -5.10 2.70
C LYS A 63 -14.95 -5.22 3.32
N PRO A 64 -13.87 -5.02 2.54
CA PRO A 64 -12.52 -5.00 3.09
C PRO A 64 -12.33 -3.83 4.06
N ASN A 65 -11.65 -4.08 5.18
CA ASN A 65 -11.20 -3.07 6.14
C ASN A 65 -9.75 -2.67 5.88
N PHE A 66 -9.56 -1.50 5.27
CA PHE A 66 -8.24 -1.01 4.89
C PHE A 66 -7.38 -0.51 6.06
N GLN A 67 -7.94 -0.38 7.26
CA GLN A 67 -7.19 0.00 8.45
C GLN A 67 -6.81 -1.23 9.28
N ARG A 68 -5.65 -1.15 9.91
CA ARG A 68 -5.29 -2.01 11.02
C ARG A 68 -5.60 -1.27 12.32
N ASP A 69 -6.33 -1.95 13.21
CA ASP A 69 -6.51 -1.54 14.60
C ASP A 69 -5.25 -1.77 15.42
#